data_AF-A0A958AZ88-F1
#
_entry.id   AF-A0A958AZ88-F1
#
_cell.length_a   1.000
_cell.length_b   1.000
_cell.length_c   1.000
_cell.angle_alpha   90.00
_cell.angle_beta   90.00
_cell.angle_gamma   90.00
#
_symmetry.space_group_name_H-M   'P 1'
#
loop_
_entity.id
_entity.type
_entity.pdbx_description
1 polymer ?
#
loop_
_entity_poly.entity_id
_entity_poly.type
_entity_poly.pdbx_seq_one_letter_code
_entity_poly.pdbx_strand_id
1 'polypeptide(L)'
;MLETTLPPTQRMELLQRAYVHAVVAHAGASAFRPEPDNGADLGISPVKRMPNGKYCNTGFQLYCQLKSTTAFQYVGDEVIYDMEPQAYNKLVEWEGVSPCILVLYCMPRAEGDWLGLSETELTLRHCCYWLHLQGTSTSNTSTIRVKIPQENIFDSESIARLLKTIREQSGSINYDL
;
A
#
# COMPACT_ATOMS: atom_id res chain seq x y z
N MET A 1 29.75 -9.35 -19.41
CA MET A 1 28.86 -8.67 -18.44
C MET A 1 27.54 -9.42 -18.51
N LEU A 2 27.06 -9.97 -17.40
CA LEU A 2 25.76 -10.66 -17.38
C LEU A 2 24.67 -9.60 -17.58
N GLU A 3 23.87 -9.76 -18.62
CA GLU A 3 22.72 -8.89 -18.87
C GLU A 3 21.59 -9.30 -17.93
N THR A 4 21.25 -8.43 -16.97
CA THR A 4 20.13 -8.66 -16.04
C THR A 4 18.83 -8.26 -16.72
N THR A 5 17.88 -9.20 -16.86
CA THR A 5 16.69 -9.06 -17.73
C THR A 5 15.36 -9.09 -16.97
N LEU A 6 15.29 -8.57 -15.74
CA LEU A 6 14.02 -8.55 -15.02
C LEU A 6 13.01 -7.64 -15.73
N PRO A 7 11.80 -8.12 -16.08
CA PRO A 7 10.80 -7.32 -16.77
C PRO A 7 10.49 -6.00 -16.05
N PRO A 8 10.21 -4.89 -16.76
CA PRO A 8 9.91 -3.59 -16.15
C PRO A 8 8.84 -3.66 -15.06
N THR A 9 7.73 -4.36 -15.30
CA THR A 9 6.62 -4.49 -14.35
C THR A 9 7.03 -5.16 -13.04
N GLN A 10 7.88 -6.20 -13.10
CA GLN A 10 8.41 -6.86 -11.91
C GLN A 10 9.41 -5.97 -11.16
N ARG A 11 10.23 -5.19 -11.87
CA ARG A 11 11.10 -4.17 -11.24
C ARG A 11 10.27 -3.12 -10.51
N MET A 12 9.20 -2.62 -11.12
CA MET A 12 8.29 -1.66 -10.50
C MET A 12 7.63 -2.22 -9.22
N GLU A 13 7.18 -3.49 -9.26
CA GLU A 13 6.63 -4.18 -8.10
C GLU A 13 7.66 -4.31 -6.95
N LEU A 14 8.89 -4.72 -7.27
CA LEU A 14 9.95 -4.84 -6.26
C LEU A 14 10.33 -3.48 -5.65
N LEU A 15 10.42 -2.43 -6.46
CA LEU A 15 10.69 -1.07 -6.00
C LEU A 15 9.55 -0.54 -5.13
N GLN A 16 8.30 -0.81 -5.50
CA GLN A 16 7.14 -0.47 -4.66
C GLN A 16 7.20 -1.17 -3.31
N ARG A 17 7.50 -2.48 -3.29
CA ARG A 17 7.65 -3.22 -2.04
C ARG A 17 8.77 -2.63 -1.19
N ALA A 18 9.91 -2.28 -1.78
CA ALA A 18 11.01 -1.61 -1.07
C ALA A 18 10.56 -0.28 -0.45
N TYR A 19 9.84 0.56 -1.22
CA TYR A 19 9.28 1.82 -0.71
C TYR A 19 8.36 1.56 0.49
N VAL A 20 7.39 0.67 0.35
CA VAL A 20 6.40 0.40 1.41
C VAL A 20 7.08 -0.16 2.66
N HIS A 21 8.04 -1.08 2.52
CA HIS A 21 8.80 -1.60 3.64
C HIS A 21 9.61 -0.51 4.36
N ALA A 22 10.26 0.39 3.61
CA ALA A 22 11.01 1.51 4.20
C ALA A 22 10.10 2.44 5.01
N VAL A 23 8.94 2.81 4.44
CA VAL A 23 7.97 3.70 5.11
C VAL A 23 7.34 3.04 6.34
N VAL A 24 6.98 1.76 6.25
CA VAL A 24 6.44 0.99 7.38
C VAL A 24 7.46 0.86 8.52
N ALA A 25 8.73 0.57 8.17
CA ALA A 25 9.80 0.49 9.15
C ALA A 25 10.04 1.84 9.84
N HIS A 26 10.05 2.94 9.08
CA HIS A 26 10.16 4.29 9.64
C HIS A 26 8.96 4.66 10.53
N ALA A 27 7.77 4.15 10.23
CA ALA A 27 6.58 4.29 11.08
C ALA A 27 6.63 3.46 12.38
N GLY A 28 7.64 2.60 12.57
CA GLY A 28 7.75 1.72 13.73
C GLY A 28 6.74 0.58 13.73
N ALA A 29 6.18 0.21 12.58
CA ALA A 29 5.24 -0.88 12.41
C ALA A 29 5.90 -2.12 11.78
N SER A 30 5.20 -3.25 11.82
CA SER A 30 5.62 -4.50 11.21
C SER A 30 4.92 -4.68 9.87
N ALA A 31 5.65 -5.10 8.84
CA ALA A 31 5.11 -5.51 7.55
C ALA A 31 5.24 -7.03 7.40
N PHE A 32 4.21 -7.68 6.85
CA PHE A 32 4.20 -9.11 6.57
C PHE A 32 3.51 -9.39 5.23
N ARG A 33 3.84 -10.53 4.62
CA ARG A 33 3.09 -11.02 3.45
C ARG A 33 2.00 -11.97 3.95
N PRO A 34 0.72 -11.78 3.59
CA PRO A 34 -0.32 -12.76 3.87
C PRO A 34 -0.01 -14.09 3.17
N GLU A 35 -0.24 -15.20 3.87
CA GLU A 35 -0.09 -16.55 3.33
C GLU A 35 -1.33 -17.37 3.72
N PRO A 36 -2.09 -17.94 2.77
CA PRO A 36 -1.90 -17.83 1.31
C PRO A 36 -2.17 -16.44 0.74
N ASP A 37 -1.56 -16.13 -0.41
CA ASP A 37 -1.71 -14.88 -1.14
C ASP A 37 -3.07 -14.81 -1.88
N ASN A 38 -4.13 -14.58 -1.10
CA ASN A 38 -5.52 -14.63 -1.58
C ASN A 38 -6.12 -13.24 -1.87
N GLY A 39 -5.29 -12.22 -2.16
CA GLY A 39 -5.78 -10.93 -2.63
C GLY A 39 -5.26 -9.68 -1.91
N ALA A 40 -4.34 -9.82 -0.96
CA ALA A 40 -3.60 -8.69 -0.40
C ALA A 40 -2.10 -8.98 -0.49
N ASP A 41 -1.34 -8.05 -1.08
CA ASP A 41 0.10 -8.25 -1.34
C ASP A 41 0.93 -8.02 -0.05
N LEU A 42 0.42 -7.20 0.88
CA LEU A 42 1.09 -6.87 2.14
C LEU A 42 0.08 -6.62 3.27
N GLY A 43 0.44 -7.01 4.48
CA GLY A 43 -0.22 -6.61 5.72
C GLY A 43 0.71 -5.78 6.59
N ILE A 44 0.13 -4.81 7.31
CA ILE A 44 0.84 -3.92 8.24
C ILE A 44 0.20 -4.06 9.62
N SER A 45 1.00 -4.22 10.67
CA SER A 45 0.51 -4.34 12.04
C SER A 45 1.30 -3.43 13.00
N PRO A 46 0.63 -2.74 13.94
CA PRO A 46 1.31 -2.11 15.05
C PRO A 46 2.02 -3.17 15.90
N VAL A 47 3.15 -2.77 16.47
CA VAL A 47 3.94 -3.61 17.37
C VAL A 47 3.80 -3.10 18.80
N LYS A 48 3.58 -4.00 19.75
CA LYS A 48 3.52 -3.71 21.18
C LYS A 48 4.76 -4.25 21.88
N ARG A 49 5.35 -3.43 22.75
CA ARG A 49 6.37 -3.89 23.71
C ARG A 49 5.71 -4.61 24.88
N MET A 50 6.11 -5.86 25.10
CA MET A 50 5.62 -6.71 26.18
C MET A 50 6.38 -6.44 27.50
N PRO A 51 5.83 -6.84 28.67
CA PRO A 51 6.51 -6.68 29.97
C PRO A 51 7.88 -7.34 30.04
N ASN A 52 8.10 -8.43 29.30
CA ASN A 52 9.39 -9.13 29.21
C ASN A 52 10.41 -8.43 28.29
N GLY A 53 10.11 -7.23 27.79
CA GLY A 53 10.97 -6.43 26.91
C GLY A 53 10.96 -6.85 25.43
N LYS A 54 10.30 -7.96 25.07
CA LYS A 54 10.13 -8.39 23.67
C LYS A 54 9.00 -7.61 22.98
N TYR A 55 8.92 -7.75 21.67
CA TYR A 55 7.93 -7.12 20.83
C TYR A 55 7.02 -8.18 20.20
N CYS A 56 5.72 -7.87 20.09
CA CYS A 56 4.76 -8.70 19.39
C CYS A 56 3.86 -7.84 18.50
N ASN A 57 3.41 -8.38 17.37
CA ASN A 57 2.36 -7.76 16.58
C ASN A 57 1.07 -7.67 17.42
N THR A 58 0.25 -6.67 17.13
CA THR A 58 -1.11 -6.60 17.68
C THR A 58 -2.10 -7.31 16.75
N GLY A 59 -3.32 -7.56 17.22
CA GLY A 59 -4.40 -8.10 16.38
C GLY A 59 -4.95 -7.12 15.34
N PHE A 60 -4.55 -5.84 15.41
CA PHE A 60 -4.96 -4.83 14.44
C PHE A 60 -4.07 -4.91 13.20
N GLN A 61 -4.70 -4.95 12.03
CA GLN A 61 -4.00 -5.09 10.76
C GLN A 61 -4.57 -4.10 9.73
N LEU A 62 -3.70 -3.67 8.83
CA LEU A 62 -4.06 -2.95 7.61
C LEU A 62 -3.54 -3.75 6.43
N TYR A 63 -4.44 -4.25 5.59
CA TYR A 63 -4.07 -4.95 4.37
C TYR A 63 -3.88 -3.94 3.23
N CYS A 64 -2.99 -4.28 2.30
CA CYS A 64 -2.65 -3.43 1.17
C CYS A 64 -2.62 -4.27 -0.11
N GLN A 65 -3.33 -3.81 -1.14
CA GLN A 65 -3.08 -4.21 -2.52
C GLN A 65 -2.15 -3.16 -3.14
N LEU A 66 -0.97 -3.60 -3.56
CA LEU A 66 0.05 -2.79 -4.18
C LEU A 66 -0.16 -2.74 -5.70
N LYS A 67 -0.18 -1.51 -6.24
CA LYS A 67 -0.10 -1.27 -7.68
C LYS A 67 0.97 -0.23 -7.98
N SER A 68 1.74 -0.44 -9.05
CA SER A 68 2.71 0.54 -9.54
C SER A 68 2.37 0.91 -10.98
N THR A 69 2.55 2.18 -11.34
CA THR A 69 2.21 2.68 -12.67
C THR A 69 3.10 3.86 -13.08
N THR A 70 3.37 3.98 -14.38
CA THR A 70 3.89 5.21 -15.00
C THR A 70 2.79 5.99 -15.74
N ALA A 71 1.59 5.41 -15.84
CA ALA A 71 0.40 5.98 -16.46
C ALA A 71 -0.56 6.48 -15.37
N PHE A 72 -0.38 7.74 -14.99
CA PHE A 72 -1.24 8.47 -14.05
C PHE A 72 -1.27 9.96 -14.45
N GLN A 73 -2.20 10.72 -13.88
CA GLN A 73 -2.32 12.17 -14.09
C GLN A 73 -2.63 12.87 -12.78
N TYR A 74 -2.09 14.07 -12.58
CA TYR A 74 -2.55 15.00 -11.55
C TYR A 74 -3.63 15.89 -12.16
N VAL A 75 -4.82 15.92 -11.57
CA VAL A 75 -5.95 16.74 -12.01
C VAL A 75 -6.55 17.43 -10.79
N GLY A 76 -6.32 18.73 -10.65
CA GLY A 76 -6.61 19.44 -9.41
C GLY A 76 -5.82 18.84 -8.25
N ASP A 77 -6.51 18.51 -7.15
CA ASP A 77 -5.93 17.88 -5.96
C ASP A 77 -6.07 16.35 -5.97
N GLU A 78 -6.30 15.74 -7.15
CA GLU A 78 -6.48 14.30 -7.32
C GLU A 78 -5.38 13.67 -8.20
N VAL A 79 -4.96 12.47 -7.82
CA VAL A 79 -4.22 11.53 -8.65
C VAL A 79 -5.21 10.61 -9.37
N ILE A 80 -5.19 10.63 -10.69
CA ILE A 80 -6.07 9.85 -11.55
C ILE A 80 -5.33 8.61 -12.04
N TYR A 81 -5.95 7.44 -11.84
CA TYR A 81 -5.42 6.15 -12.26
C TYR A 81 -6.55 5.28 -12.84
N ASP A 82 -6.35 4.76 -14.04
CA ASP A 82 -7.29 3.83 -14.67
C ASP A 82 -6.87 2.39 -14.30
N MET A 83 -7.61 1.79 -13.37
CA MET A 83 -7.33 0.50 -12.74
C MET A 83 -8.01 -0.66 -13.48
N GLU A 84 -7.42 -1.84 -13.39
CA GLU A 84 -8.02 -3.07 -13.91
C GLU A 84 -9.28 -3.45 -13.09
N PRO A 85 -10.41 -3.79 -13.73
CA PRO A 85 -11.68 -4.03 -13.04
C PRO A 85 -11.68 -5.13 -11.97
N GLN A 86 -10.99 -6.27 -12.19
CA GLN A 86 -10.92 -7.35 -11.21
C GLN A 86 -10.13 -6.92 -9.97
N ALA A 87 -9.04 -6.18 -10.13
CA ALA A 87 -8.28 -5.63 -9.01
C ALA A 87 -9.10 -4.60 -8.21
N TYR A 88 -9.93 -3.79 -8.88
CA TYR A 88 -10.89 -2.90 -8.21
C TYR A 88 -11.93 -3.71 -7.44
N ASN A 89 -12.54 -4.72 -8.09
CA ASN A 89 -13.56 -5.58 -7.48
C ASN A 89 -13.04 -6.26 -6.21
N LYS A 90 -11.81 -6.81 -6.25
CA LYS A 90 -11.16 -7.39 -5.06
C LYS A 90 -11.09 -6.45 -3.86
N LEU A 91 -10.89 -5.16 -4.10
CA LEU A 91 -10.80 -4.16 -3.03
C LEU A 91 -12.18 -3.74 -2.52
N VAL A 92 -13.17 -3.53 -3.40
CA VAL A 92 -14.53 -3.15 -2.96
C VAL A 92 -15.32 -4.32 -2.37
N GLU A 93 -15.02 -5.55 -2.77
CA GLU A 93 -15.59 -6.78 -2.22
C GLU A 93 -14.80 -7.31 -1.01
N TRP A 94 -13.78 -6.57 -0.54
CA TRP A 94 -12.99 -6.97 0.61
C TRP A 94 -13.86 -7.09 1.86
N GLU A 95 -14.04 -8.33 2.31
CA GLU A 95 -14.80 -8.65 3.52
C GLU A 95 -13.82 -9.08 4.62
N GLY A 96 -13.60 -8.20 5.59
CA GLY A 96 -12.71 -8.48 6.71
C GLY A 96 -12.81 -7.41 7.80
N VAL A 97 -12.55 -7.80 9.04
CA VAL A 97 -12.51 -6.87 10.19
C VAL A 97 -11.44 -5.80 10.00
N SER A 98 -10.30 -6.20 9.40
CA SER A 98 -9.22 -5.29 9.02
C SER A 98 -9.41 -4.86 7.57
N PRO A 99 -9.37 -3.55 7.26
CA PRO A 99 -9.59 -3.06 5.90
C PRO A 99 -8.41 -3.40 4.98
N CYS A 100 -8.69 -3.44 3.68
CA CYS A 100 -7.67 -3.47 2.63
C CYS A 100 -7.72 -2.18 1.81
N ILE A 101 -6.57 -1.54 1.61
CA ILE A 101 -6.45 -0.30 0.84
C ILE A 101 -5.65 -0.53 -0.44
N LEU A 102 -5.94 0.28 -1.47
CA LEU A 102 -5.02 0.46 -2.59
C LEU A 102 -3.82 1.27 -2.12
N VAL A 103 -2.61 0.80 -2.42
CA VAL A 103 -1.39 1.61 -2.38
C VAL A 103 -0.85 1.71 -3.80
N LEU A 104 -0.90 2.91 -4.37
CA LEU A 104 -0.50 3.19 -5.75
C LEU A 104 0.87 3.89 -5.79
N TYR A 105 1.89 3.25 -6.35
CA TYR A 105 3.17 3.90 -6.63
C TYR A 105 3.17 4.58 -8.01
N CYS A 106 3.14 5.91 -8.01
CA CYS A 106 3.15 6.72 -9.23
C CYS A 106 4.58 6.99 -9.69
N MET A 107 5.15 6.10 -10.49
CA MET A 107 6.57 6.15 -10.87
C MET A 107 6.84 7.09 -12.06
N PRO A 108 8.02 7.73 -12.14
CA PRO A 108 8.43 8.47 -13.33
C PRO A 108 8.33 7.63 -14.62
N ARG A 109 8.04 8.28 -15.76
CA ARG A 109 7.96 7.58 -17.06
C ARG A 109 9.28 6.98 -17.51
N ALA A 110 10.39 7.67 -17.25
CA ALA A 110 11.72 7.19 -17.59
C ALA A 110 12.22 6.24 -16.50
N GLU A 111 12.57 5.00 -16.88
CA GLU A 111 13.00 3.97 -15.92
C GLU A 111 14.28 4.35 -15.16
N GLY A 112 15.19 5.08 -15.81
CA GLY A 112 16.42 5.57 -15.19
C GLY A 112 16.18 6.55 -14.04
N ASP A 113 14.97 7.12 -13.93
CA ASP A 113 14.59 8.02 -12.85
C ASP A 113 13.91 7.30 -11.68
N TRP A 114 13.68 5.98 -11.74
CA TRP A 114 12.96 5.29 -10.66
C TRP A 114 13.73 5.27 -9.34
N LEU A 115 15.06 5.08 -9.41
CA LEU A 115 15.94 4.94 -8.25
C LEU A 115 17.20 5.79 -8.44
N GLY A 116 17.49 6.63 -7.46
CA GLY A 116 18.75 7.34 -7.30
C GLY A 116 19.53 6.77 -6.12
N LEU A 117 20.84 6.67 -6.25
CA LEU A 117 21.72 6.23 -5.17
C LEU A 117 22.97 7.10 -5.16
N SER A 118 23.32 7.60 -3.99
CA SER A 118 24.58 8.26 -3.70
C SER A 118 25.15 7.72 -2.39
N GLU A 119 26.30 8.25 -1.96
CA GLU A 119 26.89 7.88 -0.67
C GLU A 119 26.05 8.30 0.54
N THR A 120 25.15 9.29 0.38
CA THR A 120 24.37 9.87 1.47
C THR A 120 22.90 9.46 1.47
N GLU A 121 22.38 9.02 0.32
CA GLU A 121 20.95 8.74 0.19
C GLU A 121 20.64 7.65 -0.84
N LEU A 122 19.53 6.95 -0.56
CA LEU A 122 18.79 6.13 -1.51
C LEU A 122 17.46 6.83 -1.76
N THR A 123 17.18 7.16 -3.02
CA THR A 123 15.94 7.85 -3.42
C THR A 123 15.12 6.93 -4.30
N LEU A 124 13.90 6.63 -3.87
CA LEU A 124 12.85 6.10 -4.75
C LEU A 124 12.01 7.31 -5.17
N ARG A 125 12.02 7.65 -6.47
CA ARG A 125 11.40 8.92 -6.91
C ARG A 125 9.88 8.83 -6.92
N HIS A 126 9.25 9.97 -6.64
CA HIS A 126 7.81 10.12 -6.37
C HIS A 126 7.36 9.33 -5.12
N CYS A 127 6.09 9.46 -4.77
CA CYS A 127 5.51 8.84 -3.59
C CYS A 127 4.50 7.74 -3.97
N CYS A 128 4.24 6.85 -3.02
CA CYS A 128 3.01 6.07 -3.05
C CYS A 128 1.84 6.92 -2.53
N TYR A 129 0.65 6.71 -3.08
CA TYR A 129 -0.62 7.24 -2.58
C TYR A 129 -1.51 6.11 -2.09
N TRP A 130 -2.45 6.38 -1.19
CA TRP A 130 -3.37 5.38 -0.70
C TRP A 130 -4.84 5.76 -0.86
N LEU A 131 -5.68 4.73 -1.04
CA LEU A 131 -7.12 4.90 -1.09
C LEU A 131 -7.83 3.68 -0.51
N HIS A 132 -8.76 3.91 0.40
CA HIS A 132 -9.74 2.91 0.79
C HIS A 132 -10.90 2.96 -0.21
N LEU A 133 -11.00 1.97 -1.10
CA LEU A 133 -12.06 1.89 -2.09
C LEU A 133 -13.35 1.41 -1.42
N GLN A 134 -14.41 2.18 -1.58
CA GLN A 134 -15.77 1.83 -1.16
C GLN A 134 -16.69 1.95 -2.36
N GLY A 135 -17.59 0.99 -2.54
CA GLY A 135 -18.54 1.03 -3.65
C GLY A 135 -19.08 -0.35 -4.00
N THR A 136 -19.68 -0.42 -5.19
CA THR A 136 -20.18 -1.67 -5.77
C THR A 136 -19.16 -2.18 -6.79
N SER A 137 -19.02 -3.50 -6.90
CA SER A 137 -18.24 -4.11 -7.95
C SER A 137 -18.79 -3.76 -9.34
N THR A 138 -17.90 -3.77 -10.32
CA THR A 138 -18.21 -3.41 -11.69
C THR A 138 -18.11 -4.62 -12.60
N SER A 139 -18.99 -4.68 -13.61
CA SER A 139 -18.90 -5.63 -14.73
C SER A 139 -18.12 -5.07 -15.93
N ASN A 140 -17.57 -3.86 -15.81
CA ASN A 140 -16.71 -3.28 -16.83
C ASN A 140 -15.50 -4.19 -17.09
N THR A 141 -15.09 -4.31 -18.35
CA THR A 141 -14.01 -5.21 -18.78
C THR A 141 -12.76 -4.47 -19.27
N SER A 142 -12.81 -3.13 -19.39
CA SER A 142 -11.69 -2.32 -19.87
C SER A 142 -10.88 -1.76 -18.70
N THR A 143 -11.29 -0.62 -18.14
CA THR A 143 -10.63 0.03 -17.00
C THR A 143 -11.65 0.81 -16.19
N ILE A 144 -11.43 0.92 -14.89
CA ILE A 144 -12.20 1.80 -14.00
C ILE A 144 -11.32 2.94 -13.50
N ARG A 145 -11.83 4.17 -13.61
CA ARG A 145 -11.11 5.36 -13.16
C ARG A 145 -11.22 5.49 -11.64
N VAL A 146 -10.06 5.48 -11.00
CA VAL A 146 -9.88 5.75 -9.57
C VAL A 146 -9.31 7.15 -9.40
N LYS A 147 -9.82 7.87 -8.39
CA LYS A 147 -9.39 9.22 -8.01
C LYS A 147 -8.88 9.17 -6.58
N ILE A 148 -7.60 9.48 -6.39
CA ILE A 148 -6.96 9.43 -5.08
C ILE A 148 -6.63 10.87 -4.68
N PRO A 149 -7.12 11.38 -3.54
CA PRO A 149 -6.70 12.69 -3.03
C PRO A 149 -5.18 12.76 -2.93
N GLN A 150 -4.56 13.81 -3.45
CA GLN A 150 -3.10 13.96 -3.46
C GLN A 150 -2.52 14.09 -2.04
N GLU A 151 -3.33 14.52 -1.07
CA GLU A 151 -2.97 14.51 0.36
C GLU A 151 -2.88 13.10 0.96
N ASN A 152 -3.44 12.08 0.31
CA ASN A 152 -3.35 10.69 0.74
C ASN A 152 -2.00 10.07 0.36
N ILE A 153 -0.91 10.72 0.77
CA ILE A 153 0.44 10.18 0.61
C ILE A 153 0.59 8.99 1.56
N PHE A 154 1.17 7.90 1.06
CA PHE A 154 1.53 6.74 1.85
C PHE A 154 2.91 6.96 2.45
N ASP A 155 2.92 7.59 3.63
CA ASP A 155 4.09 7.93 4.43
C ASP A 155 3.90 7.41 5.86
N SER A 156 4.90 7.64 6.72
CA SER A 156 4.87 7.10 8.08
C SER A 156 3.78 7.72 8.96
N GLU A 157 3.40 8.98 8.70
CA GLU A 157 2.35 9.66 9.45
C GLU A 157 0.97 9.12 9.04
N SER A 158 0.74 8.91 7.75
CA SER A 158 -0.51 8.35 7.24
C SER A 158 -0.69 6.90 7.69
N ILE A 159 0.37 6.08 7.75
CA ILE A 159 0.31 4.74 8.36
C ILE A 159 -0.10 4.82 9.84
N ALA A 160 0.54 5.69 10.63
CA ALA A 160 0.21 5.84 12.05
C ALA A 160 -1.26 6.25 12.24
N ARG A 161 -1.76 7.17 11.42
CA ARG A 161 -3.17 7.59 11.42
C ARG A 161 -4.12 6.44 11.05
N LEU A 162 -3.85 5.72 9.96
CA LEU A 162 -4.67 4.60 9.51
C LEU A 162 -4.78 3.49 10.57
N LEU A 163 -3.64 3.09 11.15
CA LEU A 163 -3.62 2.06 12.21
C LEU A 163 -4.36 2.51 13.47
N LYS A 164 -4.27 3.79 13.84
CA LYS A 164 -5.04 4.36 14.95
C LYS A 164 -6.54 4.29 14.68
N THR A 165 -6.99 4.71 13.50
CA THR A 165 -8.40 4.65 13.09
C THR A 165 -8.95 3.22 13.17
N ILE A 166 -8.20 2.23 12.66
CA ILE A 166 -8.60 0.81 12.72
C ILE A 166 -8.78 0.35 14.17
N ARG A 167 -7.83 0.69 15.05
CA ARG A 167 -7.91 0.34 16.47
C ARG A 167 -9.13 0.96 17.16
N GLU A 168 -9.45 2.22 16.86
CA GLU A 168 -10.59 2.93 17.44
C GLU A 168 -11.94 2.32 16.98
N GLN A 169 -12.02 1.94 15.71
CA GLN A 169 -13.19 1.25 15.15
C GLN A 169 -13.39 -0.14 15.75
N SER A 170 -12.31 -0.91 15.93
CA SER A 170 -12.37 -2.25 16.53
C SER A 170 -12.69 -2.22 18.05
N GLY A 171 -12.28 -1.16 18.77
CA GLY A 171 -12.57 -1.01 20.20
C GLY A 171 -14.05 -0.76 20.52
N SER A 172 -14.89 -0.48 19.52
CA SER A 172 -16.34 -0.37 19.65
C SER A 172 -17.06 -1.73 19.56
N ILE A 173 -16.32 -2.81 19.29
CA ILE A 173 -16.82 -4.17 19.22
C ILE A 173 -16.41 -4.88 20.51
N ASN A 174 -17.30 -4.91 21.51
CA ASN A 174 -17.11 -5.75 22.69
C ASN A 174 -17.17 -7.22 22.24
N TYR A 175 -16.03 -7.89 22.26
CA TYR A 175 -15.99 -9.34 22.18
C TYR A 175 -16.11 -9.89 23.60
N ASP A 176 -17.34 -10.23 24.01
CA ASP A 176 -17.53 -11.21 25.06
C ASP A 176 -17.15 -12.57 24.46
N LEU A 177 -15.97 -13.09 24.84
CA LEU A 177 -15.54 -14.46 24.58
C LEU A 177 -15.84 -15.33 25.81
#